data_AF-A0A7C4YTZ0-F1
#
_entry.id   AF-A0A7C4YTZ0-F1
#
_cell.length_a   1.000
_cell.length_b   1.000
_cell.length_c   1.000
_cell.angle_alpha   90.00
_cell.angle_beta   90.00
_cell.angle_gamma   90.00
#
_symmetry.space_group_name_H-M   'P 1'
#
loop_
_entity.id
_entity.type
_entity.pdbx_description
1 polymer ?
#
loop_
_entity_poly.entity_id
_entity_poly.type
_entity_poly.pdbx_seq_one_letter_code
_entity_poly.pdbx_strand_id
1 'polypeptide(L)'
;MKKLIPIAIVLFALATLSDPLECAEKKSKASTRTSKIIQINEENVEFQLKNGEEFLKKGNYGNAFDIFERVYEYSKNVLKAIEVVEGKQKEAVEAKALDQKTQEYLLWKSKRRDALKIRYREYLARSAYFCGYICFKRNDMENAGKYLIEALKNSAFSDKPDSTYVKALSLLAKIYALEGEL
;
A
#
# COMPACT_ATOMS: atom_id res chain seq x y z
N MET A 1 -49.51 -58.48 -29.62
CA MET A 1 -50.04 -57.37 -28.80
C MET A 1 -48.88 -56.44 -28.43
N LYS A 2 -49.08 -55.13 -28.55
CA LYS A 2 -48.19 -54.01 -28.14
C LYS A 2 -47.81 -54.17 -26.64
N LYS A 3 -46.70 -53.73 -26.04
CA LYS A 3 -45.61 -52.75 -26.32
C LYS A 3 -44.58 -52.84 -25.16
N LEU A 4 -43.43 -52.16 -25.31
CA LEU A 4 -42.52 -51.56 -24.28
C LEU A 4 -41.21 -52.31 -23.89
N ILE A 5 -40.14 -51.88 -24.55
CA ILE A 5 -38.75 -51.65 -24.05
C ILE A 5 -38.75 -50.15 -23.57
N PRO A 6 -37.88 -49.57 -22.68
CA PRO A 6 -36.42 -49.82 -22.50
C PRO A 6 -35.70 -49.59 -21.12
N ILE A 7 -34.38 -49.91 -21.14
CA ILE A 7 -33.19 -49.17 -20.60
C ILE A 7 -32.86 -49.23 -19.09
N ALA A 8 -31.70 -49.84 -18.79
CA ALA A 8 -30.51 -49.26 -18.12
C ALA A 8 -29.48 -50.40 -17.91
N ILE A 9 -28.39 -50.54 -18.68
CA ILE A 9 -27.12 -49.79 -18.59
C ILE A 9 -26.73 -49.68 -17.10
N VAL A 10 -25.77 -50.44 -16.56
CA VAL A 10 -24.34 -50.40 -16.87
C VAL A 10 -23.73 -51.79 -16.67
N LEU A 11 -23.26 -52.34 -17.79
CA LEU A 11 -22.29 -53.42 -17.88
C LEU A 11 -20.92 -52.89 -17.42
N PHE A 12 -20.14 -53.76 -16.75
CA PHE A 12 -18.69 -53.95 -16.97
C PHE A 12 -17.77 -52.73 -16.66
N ALA A 13 -16.64 -52.82 -16.00
CA ALA A 13 -15.74 -53.94 -15.82
C ALA A 13 -14.48 -53.44 -15.07
N LEU A 14 -13.82 -54.37 -14.39
CA LEU A 14 -12.39 -54.41 -14.07
C LEU A 14 -11.86 -53.32 -13.09
N ALA A 15 -11.49 -53.65 -11.84
CA ALA A 15 -10.33 -54.47 -11.45
C ALA A 15 -9.04 -53.89 -12.09
N THR A 16 -8.00 -53.41 -11.40
CA THR A 16 -7.34 -53.87 -10.17
C THR A 16 -6.12 -52.96 -9.88
N LEU A 17 -5.70 -52.93 -8.60
CA LEU A 17 -4.31 -53.02 -8.11
C LEU A 17 -3.33 -51.81 -8.14
N SER A 18 -2.78 -51.54 -6.94
CA SER A 18 -1.37 -51.23 -6.58
C SER A 18 -0.98 -49.80 -6.14
N ASP A 19 -0.84 -49.68 -4.82
CA ASP A 19 0.30 -49.12 -4.06
C ASP A 19 0.56 -47.61 -3.86
N PRO A 20 1.16 -47.25 -2.71
CA PRO A 20 1.04 -45.95 -2.08
C PRO A 20 2.15 -45.00 -2.53
N LEU A 21 1.77 -43.84 -3.05
CA LEU A 21 2.71 -42.76 -3.33
C LEU A 21 2.97 -41.96 -2.06
N GLU A 22 4.19 -42.13 -1.54
CA GLU A 22 4.90 -41.22 -0.66
C GLU A 22 4.60 -39.77 -1.05
N CYS A 23 3.83 -39.09 -0.19
CA CYS A 23 3.71 -37.65 -0.26
C CYS A 23 5.02 -37.05 0.28
N ALA A 24 5.99 -36.89 -0.62
CA ALA A 24 7.16 -36.06 -0.37
C ALA A 24 6.67 -34.63 -0.10
N GLU A 25 6.51 -34.30 1.18
CA GLU A 25 6.46 -32.91 1.65
C GLU A 25 7.74 -32.24 1.19
N LYS A 26 7.66 -31.55 0.04
CA LYS A 26 8.52 -30.40 -0.22
C LYS A 26 8.22 -29.40 0.88
N LYS A 27 8.94 -29.52 1.99
CA LYS A 27 9.20 -28.44 2.93
C LYS A 27 9.80 -27.32 2.10
N SER A 28 8.92 -26.45 1.60
CA SER A 28 9.34 -25.12 1.19
C SER A 28 10.06 -24.59 2.42
N LYS A 29 11.36 -24.32 2.27
CA LYS A 29 12.10 -23.56 3.26
C LYS A 29 11.37 -22.23 3.34
N ALA A 30 10.46 -22.12 4.30
CA ALA A 30 9.98 -20.85 4.80
C ALA A 30 11.26 -20.09 5.10
N SER A 31 11.58 -19.13 4.24
CA SER A 31 12.64 -18.16 4.49
C SER A 31 12.23 -17.51 5.79
N THR A 32 12.91 -17.91 6.87
CA THR A 32 12.72 -17.31 8.18
C THR A 32 13.15 -15.86 8.04
N ARG A 33 12.20 -14.99 7.68
CA ARG A 33 12.34 -13.53 7.80
C ARG A 33 12.41 -13.21 9.28
N THR A 34 13.55 -13.46 9.89
CA THR A 34 13.92 -12.85 11.17
C THR A 34 14.45 -11.45 10.88
N SER A 35 13.64 -10.63 10.17
CA SER A 35 13.91 -9.19 10.09
C SER A 35 13.52 -8.61 11.45
N LYS A 36 14.48 -7.98 12.15
CA LYS A 36 14.16 -7.12 13.29
C LYS A 36 13.04 -6.18 12.83
N ILE A 37 11.89 -6.23 13.48
CA ILE A 37 10.75 -5.37 13.18
C ILE A 37 11.21 -3.94 13.45
N ILE A 38 11.51 -3.20 12.38
CA ILE A 38 11.88 -1.79 12.49
C ILE A 38 10.59 -1.01 12.78
N GLN A 39 10.58 -0.29 13.90
CA GLN A 39 9.52 0.65 14.22
C GLN A 39 9.83 2.00 13.56
N ILE A 40 8.89 2.52 12.78
CA ILE A 40 9.01 3.84 12.15
C ILE A 40 8.59 4.92 13.14
N ASN A 41 9.35 6.01 13.18
CA ASN A 41 9.05 7.21 13.97
C ASN A 41 9.54 8.48 13.24
N GLU A 42 9.28 9.66 13.80
CA GLU A 42 9.68 10.96 13.21
C GLU A 42 11.19 11.04 12.94
N GLU A 43 12.01 10.46 13.82
CA GLU A 43 13.47 10.58 13.73
C GLU A 43 14.06 9.72 12.61
N ASN A 44 13.39 8.61 12.26
CA ASN A 44 13.94 7.63 11.33
C ASN A 44 13.18 7.47 10.01
N VAL A 45 11.99 8.07 9.86
CA VAL A 45 11.13 7.87 8.68
C VAL A 45 11.83 8.17 7.35
N GLU A 46 12.53 9.30 7.25
CA GLU A 46 13.28 9.70 6.05
C GLU A 46 14.44 8.73 5.76
N PHE A 47 15.16 8.31 6.81
CA PHE A 47 16.25 7.36 6.67
C PHE A 47 15.74 6.00 6.18
N GLN A 48 14.62 5.53 6.74
CA GLN A 48 14.03 4.25 6.33
C GLN A 48 13.50 4.32 4.90
N LEU A 49 12.87 5.42 4.48
CA LEU A 49 12.47 5.61 3.09
C LEU A 49 13.67 5.44 2.13
N LYS A 50 14.80 6.12 2.41
CA LYS A 50 16.04 5.98 1.63
C LYS A 50 16.61 4.56 1.67
N ASN A 51 16.59 3.92 2.83
CA ASN A 51 17.04 2.53 2.98
C ASN A 51 16.20 1.56 2.12
N GLY A 52 14.88 1.77 2.05
CA GLY A 52 13.99 1.04 1.16
C GLY A 52 14.37 1.21 -0.32
N GLU A 53 14.69 2.44 -0.74
CA GLU A 53 15.17 2.73 -2.10
C GLU A 53 16.49 2.01 -2.41
N GLU A 54 17.41 1.95 -1.45
CA GLU A 54 18.67 1.21 -1.60
C GLU A 54 18.44 -0.31 -1.73
N PHE A 55 17.49 -0.88 -0.98
CA PHE A 55 17.09 -2.28 -1.19
C PHE A 55 16.47 -2.50 -2.56
N LEU A 56 15.66 -1.56 -3.04
CA LEU A 56 15.03 -1.63 -4.35
C LEU A 56 16.07 -1.60 -5.48
N LYS A 57 17.07 -0.71 -5.41
CA LYS A 57 18.19 -0.65 -6.36
C LYS A 57 18.99 -1.95 -6.42
N LYS A 58 19.09 -2.67 -5.29
CA LYS A 58 19.75 -3.98 -5.19
C LYS A 58 18.85 -5.15 -5.64
N GLY A 59 17.64 -4.88 -6.13
CA GLY A 59 16.67 -5.90 -6.53
C GLY A 59 16.02 -6.66 -5.36
N ASN A 60 16.23 -6.19 -4.12
CA ASN A 60 15.62 -6.81 -2.94
C ASN A 60 14.21 -6.23 -2.70
N TYR A 61 13.28 -6.63 -3.57
CA TYR A 61 11.89 -6.17 -3.54
C TYR A 61 11.17 -6.55 -2.25
N GLY A 62 11.55 -7.64 -1.58
CA GLY A 62 10.94 -8.10 -0.33
C GLY A 62 11.18 -7.12 0.80
N ASN A 63 12.45 -6.83 1.09
CA ASN A 63 12.81 -5.91 2.18
C ASN A 63 12.42 -4.47 1.85
N ALA A 64 12.53 -4.06 0.58
CA ALA A 64 12.08 -2.74 0.15
C ALA A 64 10.59 -2.54 0.42
N PHE A 65 9.76 -3.51 0.02
CA PHE A 65 8.30 -3.45 0.24
C PHE A 65 7.96 -3.35 1.73
N ASP A 66 8.54 -4.21 2.57
CA ASP A 66 8.29 -4.20 4.02
C ASP A 66 8.62 -2.84 4.66
N ILE A 67 9.67 -2.15 4.19
CA ILE A 67 10.04 -0.82 4.67
C ILE A 67 9.05 0.24 4.19
N PHE A 68 8.74 0.26 2.89
CA PHE A 68 7.82 1.25 2.32
C PHE A 68 6.41 1.13 2.92
N GLU A 69 5.91 -0.10 3.12
CA GLU A 69 4.61 -0.33 3.75
C GLU A 69 4.54 0.22 5.18
N ARG A 70 5.62 0.06 5.96
CA ARG A 70 5.69 0.63 7.31
C ARG A 70 5.72 2.16 7.31
N VAL A 71 6.46 2.76 6.38
CA VAL A 71 6.49 4.23 6.22
C VAL A 71 5.13 4.75 5.77
N TYR A 72 4.46 4.03 4.87
CA TYR A 72 3.10 4.31 4.40
C TYR A 72 2.11 4.33 5.56
N GLU A 73 2.04 3.25 6.34
CA GLU A 73 1.11 3.15 7.47
C GLU A 73 1.41 4.17 8.57
N TYR A 74 2.69 4.38 8.91
CA TYR A 74 3.08 5.40 9.88
C TYR A 74 2.64 6.79 9.43
N SER A 75 2.93 7.16 8.18
CA SER A 75 2.60 8.49 7.65
C SER A 75 1.09 8.73 7.59
N LYS A 76 0.33 7.72 7.17
CA LYS A 76 -1.14 7.75 7.14
C LYS A 76 -1.72 7.96 8.54
N ASN A 77 -1.18 7.26 9.54
CA ASN A 77 -1.63 7.40 10.93
C ASN A 77 -1.32 8.79 11.51
N VAL A 78 -0.15 9.35 11.19
CA VAL A 78 0.19 10.73 11.61
C VAL A 78 -0.75 11.75 10.96
N LEU A 79 -1.03 11.63 9.66
CA LEU A 79 -1.97 12.53 8.97
C LEU A 79 -3.38 12.44 9.56
N LYS A 80 -3.87 11.23 9.83
CA LYS A 80 -5.16 11.02 10.49
C LYS A 80 -5.21 11.66 11.88
N ALA A 81 -4.14 11.55 12.66
CA ALA A 81 -4.06 12.20 13.97
C ALA A 81 -4.10 13.74 13.86
N ILE A 82 -3.41 14.31 12.86
CA ILE A 82 -3.48 15.75 12.56
C ILE A 82 -4.92 16.17 12.24
N GLU A 83 -5.62 15.44 11.37
CA GLU A 83 -7.01 15.73 10.99
C GLU A 83 -7.97 15.71 12.18
N VAL A 84 -7.83 14.73 13.10
CA VAL A 84 -8.64 14.66 14.33
C VAL A 84 -8.42 15.89 15.20
N VAL A 85 -7.17 16.32 15.39
CA VAL A 85 -6.84 17.51 16.17
C VAL A 85 -7.36 18.79 15.50
N GLU A 86 -7.24 18.89 14.18
CA GLU A 86 -7.78 20.01 13.40
C GLU A 86 -9.30 20.13 13.55
N GLY A 87 -10.03 19.01 13.47
CA GLY A 87 -11.48 18.97 13.68
C GLY A 87 -11.88 19.46 15.06
N LYS A 88 -11.23 18.96 16.11
CA LYS A 88 -11.49 19.39 17.50
C LYS A 88 -11.17 20.85 17.75
N GLN A 89 -10.08 21.35 17.17
CA GLN A 89 -9.70 22.75 17.26
C GLN A 89 -10.73 23.65 16.55
N LYS A 90 -11.21 23.25 15.37
CA LYS A 90 -12.23 24.00 14.63
C LYS A 90 -13.52 24.13 15.45
N GLU A 91 -14.02 23.03 16.02
CA GLU A 91 -15.19 23.02 16.91
C GLU A 91 -15.03 24.00 18.08
N ALA A 92 -13.86 24.02 18.72
CA ALA A 92 -13.59 24.89 19.87
C ALA A 92 -13.54 26.39 19.51
N VAL A 93 -12.98 26.73 18.34
CA VAL A 93 -12.93 28.11 17.85
C VAL A 93 -14.32 28.61 17.45
N GLU A 94 -15.11 27.78 16.75
CA GLU A 94 -16.46 28.12 16.31
C GLU A 94 -17.44 28.34 17.48
N ALA A 95 -17.24 27.60 18.58
CA ALA A 95 -18.02 27.77 19.81
C ALA A 95 -17.79 29.13 20.51
N LYS A 96 -16.83 29.96 20.05
CA LYS A 96 -16.42 31.25 20.66
C LYS A 96 -16.14 31.18 22.17
N ALA A 97 -15.80 30.00 22.67
CA ALA A 97 -15.61 29.74 24.09
C ALA A 97 -14.18 30.05 24.58
N LEU A 98 -13.32 30.59 23.71
CA LEU A 98 -11.89 30.72 23.95
C LEU A 98 -11.47 32.19 24.09
N ASP A 99 -10.66 32.48 25.10
CA ASP A 99 -10.00 33.79 25.24
C ASP A 99 -8.99 34.04 24.10
N GLN A 100 -8.65 35.31 23.88
CA GLN A 100 -7.76 35.73 22.79
C GLN A 100 -6.38 35.04 22.83
N LYS A 101 -5.79 34.89 24.02
CA LYS A 101 -4.46 34.27 24.18
C LYS A 101 -4.51 32.80 23.77
N THR A 102 -5.57 32.10 24.12
CA THR A 102 -5.80 30.71 23.70
C THR A 102 -5.99 30.61 22.18
N GLN A 103 -6.71 31.54 21.56
CA GLN A 103 -6.87 31.57 20.10
C GLN A 103 -5.54 31.77 19.37
N GLU A 104 -4.70 32.71 19.82
CA GLU A 104 -3.37 32.96 19.24
C GLU A 104 -2.44 31.74 19.38
N TYR A 105 -2.46 31.09 20.55
CA TYR A 105 -1.71 29.85 20.78
C TYR A 105 -2.13 28.73 19.83
N LEU A 106 -3.44 28.55 19.64
CA LEU A 106 -4.00 27.54 18.73
C LEU A 106 -3.67 27.85 17.26
N LEU A 107 -3.62 29.13 16.88
CA LEU A 107 -3.20 29.54 15.54
C LEU A 107 -1.73 29.17 15.26
N TRP A 108 -0.83 29.41 16.20
CA TRP A 108 0.58 29.00 16.08
C TRP A 108 0.72 27.48 15.94
N LYS A 109 -0.01 26.72 16.76
CA LYS A 109 -0.03 25.25 16.64
C LYS A 109 -0.56 24.78 15.29
N SER A 110 -1.56 25.48 14.73
CA SER A 110 -2.08 25.19 13.39
C SER A 110 -1.01 25.33 12.32
N LYS A 111 -0.30 26.46 12.29
CA LYS A 111 0.79 26.68 11.32
C LYS A 111 1.87 25.59 11.37
N ARG A 112 2.22 25.14 12.59
CA ARG A 112 3.16 24.04 12.77
C ARG A 112 2.62 22.71 12.25
N ARG A 113 1.32 22.44 12.42
CA ARG A 113 0.67 21.25 11.85
C ARG A 113 0.61 21.29 10.34
N ASP A 114 0.37 22.46 9.73
CA ASP A 114 0.37 22.59 8.27
C ASP A 114 1.71 22.17 7.66
N ALA A 115 2.82 22.60 8.27
CA ALA A 115 4.16 22.19 7.85
C ALA A 115 4.39 20.67 8.01
N LEU A 116 3.92 20.08 9.12
CA LEU A 116 3.98 18.62 9.33
C LEU A 116 3.15 17.87 8.30
N LYS A 117 1.94 18.36 7.99
CA LYS A 117 1.02 17.76 7.02
C LYS A 117 1.65 17.69 5.63
N ILE A 118 2.33 18.75 5.20
CA ILE A 118 3.07 18.77 3.93
C ILE A 118 4.14 17.67 3.91
N ARG A 119 4.99 17.61 4.94
CA ARG A 119 6.07 16.61 5.05
C ARG A 119 5.53 15.18 5.04
N TYR A 120 4.51 14.90 5.85
CA TYR A 120 3.95 13.57 5.98
C TYR A 120 3.15 13.13 4.75
N ARG A 121 2.55 14.07 4.00
CA ARG A 121 1.99 13.77 2.67
C ARG A 121 3.07 13.36 1.68
N GLU A 122 4.24 13.98 1.72
CA GLU A 122 5.36 13.58 0.88
C GLU A 122 5.84 12.15 1.20
N TYR A 123 6.00 11.82 2.49
CA TYR A 123 6.34 10.46 2.91
C TYR A 123 5.29 9.44 2.50
N LEU A 124 4.00 9.76 2.70
CA LEU A 124 2.89 8.93 2.29
C LEU A 124 2.90 8.71 0.77
N ALA A 125 3.06 9.77 -0.02
CA ALA A 125 3.04 9.69 -1.47
C ALA A 125 4.22 8.87 -2.02
N ARG A 126 5.45 9.11 -1.53
CA ARG A 126 6.65 8.39 -1.97
C ARG A 126 6.60 6.92 -1.61
N SER A 127 6.23 6.60 -0.37
CA SER A 127 6.11 5.21 0.08
C SER A 127 4.99 4.46 -0.67
N ALA A 128 3.83 5.09 -0.85
CA ALA A 128 2.74 4.53 -1.66
C ALA A 128 3.19 4.26 -3.10
N TYR A 129 3.89 5.21 -3.73
CA TYR A 129 4.44 5.02 -5.08
C TYR A 129 5.33 3.78 -5.16
N PHE A 130 6.27 3.62 -4.21
CA PHE A 130 7.16 2.46 -4.24
C PHE A 130 6.44 1.14 -3.93
N CYS A 131 5.47 1.12 -3.01
CA CYS A 131 4.61 -0.06 -2.82
C CYS A 131 3.89 -0.42 -4.12
N GLY A 132 3.28 0.56 -4.78
CA GLY A 132 2.59 0.38 -6.06
C GLY A 132 3.51 -0.10 -7.18
N TYR A 133 4.70 0.48 -7.29
CA TYR A 133 5.73 0.05 -8.23
C TYR A 133 6.13 -1.41 -8.02
N ILE A 134 6.36 -1.82 -6.77
CA ILE A 134 6.75 -3.20 -6.45
C ILE A 134 5.59 -4.17 -6.75
N CYS A 135 4.34 -3.83 -6.40
CA CYS A 135 3.16 -4.62 -6.77
C CYS A 135 3.03 -4.77 -8.30
N PHE A 136 3.22 -3.69 -9.05
CA PHE A 136 3.20 -3.71 -10.51
C PHE A 136 4.27 -4.66 -11.07
N LYS A 137 5.51 -4.58 -10.55
CA LYS A 137 6.60 -5.49 -10.95
C LYS A 137 6.34 -6.95 -10.61
N ARG A 138 5.46 -7.23 -9.64
CA ARG A 138 5.00 -8.58 -9.25
C ARG A 138 3.73 -9.02 -9.97
N ASN A 139 3.24 -8.24 -10.93
CA ASN A 139 1.99 -8.49 -11.66
C ASN A 139 0.72 -8.46 -10.77
N ASP A 140 0.79 -7.80 -9.61
CA ASP A 140 -0.34 -7.54 -8.71
C ASP A 140 -0.95 -6.17 -9.05
N MET A 141 -1.73 -6.14 -10.13
CA MET A 141 -2.27 -4.90 -10.69
C MET A 141 -3.31 -4.24 -9.78
N GLU A 142 -4.06 -5.03 -9.01
CA GLU A 142 -5.08 -4.52 -8.10
C GLU A 142 -4.44 -3.69 -6.98
N ASN A 143 -3.46 -4.26 -6.27
CA ASN A 143 -2.78 -3.52 -5.20
C ASN A 143 -1.88 -2.43 -5.76
N ALA A 144 -1.27 -2.63 -6.94
CA ALA A 144 -0.52 -1.58 -7.62
C ALA A 144 -1.41 -0.35 -7.86
N GLY A 145 -2.59 -0.54 -8.45
CA GLY A 145 -3.55 0.55 -8.71
C GLY A 145 -3.96 1.28 -7.42
N LYS A 146 -4.28 0.54 -6.35
CA LYS A 146 -4.65 1.13 -5.04
C LYS A 146 -3.56 2.04 -4.50
N TYR A 147 -2.32 1.55 -4.44
CA TYR A 147 -1.19 2.33 -3.92
C TYR A 147 -0.83 3.51 -4.81
N LEU A 148 -0.89 3.36 -6.14
CA LEU A 148 -0.56 4.45 -7.08
C LEU A 148 -1.60 5.57 -7.05
N ILE A 149 -2.89 5.25 -6.90
CA ILE A 149 -3.94 6.26 -6.68
C ILE A 149 -3.68 7.01 -5.37
N GLU A 150 -3.29 6.31 -4.31
CA GLU A 150 -2.98 6.94 -3.03
C GLU A 150 -1.74 7.85 -3.12
N ALA A 151 -0.73 7.45 -3.90
CA ALA A 151 0.42 8.28 -4.20
C ALA A 151 0.02 9.58 -4.91
N LEU A 152 -0.84 9.49 -5.94
CA LEU A 152 -1.33 10.65 -6.69
C LEU A 152 -2.12 11.62 -5.82
N LYS A 153 -3.06 11.09 -5.00
CA LYS A 153 -3.89 11.89 -4.09
C LYS A 153 -3.08 12.73 -3.10
N ASN A 154 -1.91 12.24 -2.70
CA ASN A 154 -1.09 12.87 -1.67
C ASN A 154 0.14 13.59 -2.22
N SER A 155 0.50 13.38 -3.49
CA SER A 155 1.57 14.12 -4.16
C SER A 155 1.11 15.51 -4.61
N ALA A 156 1.99 16.50 -4.51
CA ALA A 156 1.77 17.77 -5.20
C ALA A 156 1.92 17.55 -6.71
N PHE A 157 1.11 18.28 -7.51
CA PHE A 157 1.29 18.32 -8.96
C PHE A 157 2.72 18.73 -9.31
N SER A 158 3.30 18.04 -10.29
CA SER A 158 4.60 18.38 -10.85
C SER A 158 4.67 17.89 -12.29
N ASP A 159 5.28 18.69 -13.15
CA ASP A 159 5.62 18.37 -14.53
C ASP A 159 6.98 17.67 -14.67
N LYS A 160 7.73 17.55 -13.57
CA LYS A 160 9.06 16.96 -13.58
C LYS A 160 8.97 15.44 -13.76
N PRO A 161 9.68 14.85 -14.75
CA PRO A 161 9.61 13.41 -15.03
C PRO A 161 10.00 12.51 -13.86
N ASP A 162 10.87 13.00 -12.96
CA ASP A 162 11.35 12.26 -11.80
C ASP A 162 10.48 12.44 -10.55
N SER A 163 9.44 13.28 -10.62
CA SER A 163 8.50 13.50 -9.52
C SER A 163 7.68 12.25 -9.21
N THR A 164 7.22 12.15 -7.95
CA THR A 164 6.32 11.07 -7.52
C THR A 164 5.00 11.11 -8.31
N TYR A 165 4.49 12.32 -8.58
CA TYR A 165 3.26 12.54 -9.34
C TYR A 165 3.34 11.91 -10.74
N VAL A 166 4.32 12.31 -11.56
CA VAL A 166 4.45 11.81 -12.94
C VAL A 166 4.70 10.31 -12.95
N LYS A 167 5.60 9.82 -12.08
CA LYS A 167 5.91 8.39 -12.01
C LYS A 167 4.69 7.54 -11.63
N ALA A 168 3.88 8.01 -10.68
CA ALA A 168 2.66 7.30 -10.29
C ALA A 168 1.60 7.34 -11.40
N LEU A 169 1.42 8.49 -12.04
CA LEU A 169 0.48 8.69 -13.15
C LEU A 169 0.83 7.78 -14.33
N SER A 170 2.10 7.74 -14.74
CA SER A 170 2.56 6.91 -15.86
C SER A 170 2.36 5.41 -15.60
N LEU A 171 2.57 4.94 -14.37
CA LEU A 171 2.30 3.52 -14.03
C LEU A 171 0.80 3.23 -14.00
N LEU A 172 0.00 4.15 -13.48
CA LEU A 172 -1.45 3.99 -13.43
C LEU A 172 -2.08 3.97 -14.83
N ALA A 173 -1.60 4.84 -15.73
CA ALA A 173 -2.00 4.85 -17.13
C ALA A 173 -1.71 3.50 -17.80
N LYS A 174 -0.55 2.89 -17.53
CA LYS A 174 -0.22 1.54 -18.01
C LYS A 174 -1.15 0.47 -17.48
N ILE A 175 -1.47 0.50 -16.18
CA ILE A 175 -2.37 -0.48 -15.54
C ILE A 175 -3.76 -0.45 -16.18
N TYR A 176 -4.27 0.74 -16.51
CA TYR A 176 -5.62 0.90 -17.06
C TYR A 176 -5.67 1.07 -18.59
N ALA A 177 -4.54 0.92 -19.30
CA ALA A 177 -4.42 1.16 -20.74
C ALA A 177 -4.93 2.57 -21.18
N LEU A 178 -4.57 3.60 -20.40
CA LEU A 178 -4.89 5.01 -20.64
C LEU A 178 -3.67 5.82 -21.09
N GLU A 179 -2.73 5.16 -21.78
CA GLU A 179 -1.51 5.81 -22.26
C GLU A 179 -1.85 6.85 -23.34
N GLY A 180 -1.45 8.11 -23.13
CA GLY A 180 -1.75 9.23 -24.03
C GLY A 180 -2.98 10.06 -23.66
N GLU A 181 -3.80 9.57 -22.72
CA GLU A 181 -4.99 10.29 -22.20
C GLU A 181 -4.72 11.03 -20.87
N LEU A 182 -3.65 10.63 -20.16
CA LEU A 182 -3.26 11.13 -18.84
C LEU A 182 -1.85 11.74 -18.84
#